data_AF-A0A672KF78-F1
#
_entry.id   AF-A0A672KF78-F1
#
_cell.length_a   1.000
_cell.length_b   1.000
_cell.length_c   1.000
_cell.angle_alpha   90.00
_cell.angle_beta   90.00
_cell.angle_gamma   90.00
#
_symmetry.space_group_name_H-M   'P 1'
#
loop_
_entity.id
_entity.type
_entity.pdbx_description
1 polymer ?
#
loop_
_entity_poly.entity_id
_entity_poly.type
_entity_poly.pdbx_seq_one_letter_code
_entity_poly.pdbx_strand_id
1 'polypeptide(L)'
;LMDRLKLVLQYFQSNSESISNGICIILSLISVKLYTSFDFNCPCLPQYNKMYALGVMFVPPIILFLLGVLVNRHTGVLMEEWVRPLGKRTKNPAVVKFLLSSMLQRSFLAPMVWILMTLLDGKCFICAFSMNVDPKYFTGIPNSTGLELIKIMAKVPCKEDVIFKNSSFRKAVSRYVRCYSQVNGFSHIFWCIFSILTLSLVKEP
;
A
#
# COMPACT_ATOMS: atom_id res chain seq x y z
N LEU A 1 27.19 29.77 16.03
CA LEU A 1 26.23 29.09 15.13
C LEU A 1 26.63 27.64 14.87
N MET A 2 27.88 27.37 14.46
CA MET A 2 28.37 26.00 14.21
C MET A 2 28.30 25.06 15.42
N ASP A 3 28.54 25.53 16.65
CA ASP A 3 28.48 24.64 17.83
C ASP A 3 27.07 24.27 18.24
N ARG A 4 26.10 25.18 18.02
CA ARG A 4 24.67 24.87 18.20
C ARG A 4 24.18 23.88 17.13
N LEU A 5 24.70 23.99 15.91
CA LEU A 5 24.40 23.07 14.82
C LEU A 5 25.04 21.69 15.05
N LYS A 6 26.26 21.65 15.61
CA LYS A 6 26.91 20.41 16.08
C LYS A 6 26.13 19.77 17.22
N LEU A 7 25.68 20.52 18.23
CA LEU A 7 24.84 19.99 19.31
C LEU A 7 23.52 19.42 18.81
N VAL A 8 22.88 20.10 17.85
CA VAL A 8 21.66 19.62 17.19
C VAL A 8 21.93 18.36 16.35
N LEU A 9 23.03 18.32 15.59
CA LEU A 9 23.46 17.13 14.85
C LEU A 9 23.81 15.96 15.77
N GLN A 10 24.42 16.24 16.92
CA GLN A 10 24.81 15.25 17.93
C GLN A 10 23.58 14.71 18.66
N TYR A 11 22.58 15.55 18.92
CA TYR A 11 21.25 15.15 19.39
C TYR A 11 20.51 14.29 18.34
N PHE A 12 20.58 14.68 17.06
CA PHE A 12 20.05 13.87 15.97
C PHE A 12 20.78 12.52 15.83
N GLN A 13 22.05 12.46 16.22
CA GLN A 13 22.87 11.26 16.19
C GLN A 13 22.65 10.35 17.42
N SER A 14 22.27 10.90 18.57
CA SER A 14 21.94 10.13 19.78
C SER A 14 20.52 9.58 19.79
N ASN A 15 19.56 10.26 19.16
CA ASN A 15 18.13 9.86 19.12
C ASN A 15 17.69 9.32 17.73
N SER A 16 18.62 8.74 16.97
CA SER A 16 18.41 8.37 15.56
C SER A 16 17.24 7.39 15.31
N GLU A 17 16.92 6.53 16.28
CA GLU A 17 15.75 5.64 16.18
C GLU A 17 14.43 6.41 16.22
N SER A 18 14.32 7.40 17.10
CA SER A 18 13.13 8.24 17.26
C SER A 18 12.87 9.11 16.02
N ILE A 19 13.93 9.64 15.40
CA ILE A 19 13.84 10.48 14.19
C ILE A 19 13.48 9.64 12.97
N SER A 20 14.09 8.47 12.79
CA SER A 20 13.75 7.54 11.70
C SER A 20 12.29 7.10 11.80
N ASN A 21 11.79 6.84 13.02
CA ASN A 21 10.38 6.58 13.28
C ASN A 21 9.51 7.79 12.93
N GLY A 22 9.91 9.00 13.33
CA GLY A 22 9.21 10.25 13.02
C GLY A 22 9.06 10.50 11.51
N ILE A 23 10.11 10.30 10.72
CA ILE A 23 10.06 10.47 9.26
C ILE A 23 9.12 9.43 8.62
N CYS A 24 9.16 8.18 9.06
CA CYS A 24 8.25 7.14 8.53
C CYS A 24 6.78 7.45 8.85
N ILE A 25 6.50 8.04 10.02
CA ILE A 25 5.16 8.53 10.39
C ILE A 25 4.73 9.68 9.48
N ILE A 26 5.60 10.67 9.25
CA ILE A 26 5.31 11.79 8.34
C ILE A 26 5.02 11.27 6.93
N LEU A 27 5.82 10.34 6.41
CA LEU A 27 5.61 9.75 5.09
C LEU A 27 4.26 9.02 5.00
N SER A 28 3.83 8.37 6.09
CA SER A 28 2.51 7.73 6.19
C SER A 28 1.37 8.74 6.17
N LEU A 29 1.52 9.88 6.85
CA LEU A 29 0.53 10.97 6.81
C LEU A 29 0.43 11.60 5.42
N ILE A 30 1.57 11.81 4.76
CA ILE A 30 1.63 12.28 3.37
C ILE A 30 0.93 11.28 2.45
N SER A 31 1.17 9.97 2.63
CA SER A 31 0.50 8.89 1.88
C SER A 31 -1.03 8.99 2.01
N VAL A 32 -1.57 9.17 3.21
CA VAL A 32 -3.02 9.37 3.43
C VAL A 32 -3.52 10.63 2.73
N LYS A 33 -2.78 11.74 2.84
CA LYS A 33 -3.17 13.01 2.20
C LYS A 33 -3.16 12.91 0.68
N LEU A 34 -2.16 12.23 0.11
CA LEU A 34 -2.06 11.97 -1.33
C LEU A 34 -3.23 11.11 -1.79
N TYR A 35 -3.52 10.00 -1.09
CA TYR A 35 -4.64 9.13 -1.45
C TYR A 35 -5.99 9.85 -1.39
N THR A 36 -6.25 10.63 -0.33
CA THR A 36 -7.51 11.36 -0.17
C THR A 36 -7.67 12.52 -1.16
N SER A 37 -6.58 13.08 -1.68
CA SER A 37 -6.60 14.14 -2.68
C SER A 37 -6.55 13.61 -4.12
N PHE A 38 -6.25 12.33 -4.30
CA PHE A 38 -6.15 11.68 -5.60
C PHE A 38 -7.53 11.32 -6.13
N ASP A 39 -7.88 11.86 -7.30
CA ASP A 39 -9.14 11.55 -7.96
C ASP A 39 -9.01 10.31 -8.86
N PHE A 40 -9.40 9.16 -8.31
CA PHE A 40 -9.34 7.89 -9.01
C PHE A 40 -10.44 7.77 -10.07
N ASN A 41 -10.02 7.72 -11.34
CA ASN A 41 -10.91 7.61 -12.50
C ASN A 41 -10.67 6.29 -13.24
N CYS A 42 -11.57 5.32 -13.07
CA CYS A 42 -11.46 4.02 -13.74
C CYS A 42 -11.72 4.17 -15.25
N PRO A 43 -10.88 3.61 -16.14
CA PRO A 43 -11.04 3.75 -17.60
C PRO A 43 -12.25 3.00 -18.18
N CYS A 44 -12.87 2.11 -17.40
CA CYS A 44 -14.04 1.31 -17.79
C CYS A 44 -13.90 0.58 -19.13
N LEU A 45 -12.67 0.13 -19.40
CA LEU A 45 -12.27 -0.65 -20.57
C LEU A 45 -11.81 -2.04 -20.10
N PRO A 46 -12.31 -3.14 -20.68
CA PRO A 46 -12.08 -4.48 -20.15
C PRO A 46 -10.59 -4.88 -20.11
N GLN A 47 -9.77 -4.34 -21.01
CA GLN A 47 -8.34 -4.62 -21.04
C GLN A 47 -7.52 -3.79 -20.04
N TYR A 48 -7.96 -2.56 -19.72
CA TYR A 48 -7.19 -1.60 -18.94
C TYR A 48 -7.60 -1.51 -17.47
N ASN A 49 -8.84 -1.89 -17.15
CA ASN A 49 -9.38 -1.82 -15.79
C ASN A 49 -8.47 -2.47 -14.74
N LYS A 50 -8.05 -3.72 -15.00
CA LYS A 50 -7.18 -4.47 -14.07
C LYS A 50 -5.79 -3.85 -13.97
N MET A 51 -5.15 -3.52 -15.10
CA MET A 51 -3.79 -2.96 -15.09
C MET A 51 -3.74 -1.58 -14.42
N TYR A 52 -4.69 -0.70 -14.74
CA TYR A 52 -4.75 0.65 -14.16
C TYR A 52 -4.97 0.60 -12.64
N ALA A 53 -5.98 -0.16 -12.20
CA ALA A 53 -6.32 -0.24 -10.78
C ALA A 53 -5.24 -0.93 -9.94
N LEU A 54 -4.62 -2.01 -10.44
CA LEU A 54 -3.48 -2.64 -9.78
C LEU A 54 -2.26 -1.73 -9.77
N GLY A 55 -2.05 -0.93 -10.83
CA GLY A 55 -1.01 0.09 -10.87
C GLY A 55 -1.15 1.10 -9.74
N VAL A 56 -2.35 1.70 -9.58
CA VAL A 56 -2.63 2.64 -8.48
C VAL A 56 -2.53 1.97 -7.11
N MET A 57 -2.89 0.69 -7.01
CA MET A 57 -2.80 -0.06 -5.76
C MET A 57 -1.34 -0.33 -5.35
N PHE A 58 -0.44 -0.71 -6.28
CA PHE A 58 0.91 -1.18 -5.94
C PHE A 58 2.07 -0.25 -6.27
N VAL A 59 1.97 0.58 -7.31
CA VAL A 59 3.08 1.48 -7.72
C VAL A 59 3.38 2.55 -6.66
N PRO A 60 2.39 3.30 -6.12
CA PRO A 60 2.67 4.28 -5.08
C PRO A 60 3.29 3.68 -3.80
N PRO A 61 2.83 2.53 -3.27
CA PRO A 61 3.50 1.85 -2.17
C PRO A 61 4.96 1.51 -2.46
N ILE A 62 5.30 1.06 -3.67
CA ILE A 62 6.69 0.76 -4.05
C ILE A 62 7.53 2.03 -3.99
N ILE A 63 7.03 3.15 -4.51
CA ILE A 63 7.72 4.45 -4.45
C ILE A 63 7.89 4.91 -3.00
N LEU A 64 6.84 4.84 -2.19
CA LEU A 64 6.88 5.21 -0.76
C LEU A 64 7.86 4.32 0.02
N PHE A 65 7.92 3.03 -0.28
CA PHE A 65 8.87 2.11 0.32
C PHE A 65 10.30 2.52 0.01
N LEU A 66 10.62 2.77 -1.26
CA LEU A 66 11.94 3.23 -1.69
C LEU A 66 12.32 4.55 -1.02
N LEU A 67 11.39 5.51 -0.96
CA LEU A 67 11.60 6.77 -0.24
C LEU A 67 11.87 6.55 1.25
N GLY A 68 11.11 5.67 1.91
CA GLY A 68 11.33 5.30 3.31
C GLY A 68 12.72 4.72 3.56
N VAL A 69 13.19 3.85 2.66
CA VAL A 69 14.54 3.28 2.70
C VAL A 69 15.60 4.36 2.45
N LEU A 70 15.44 5.18 1.42
CA LEU A 70 16.43 6.21 1.05
C LEU A 70 16.61 7.27 2.14
N VAL A 71 15.53 7.68 2.81
CA VAL A 71 15.58 8.69 3.87
C VAL A 71 16.13 8.10 5.19
N ASN A 72 16.17 6.78 5.33
CA ASN A 72 16.71 6.15 6.53
C ASN A 72 18.23 6.31 6.61
N ARG A 73 18.72 6.93 7.67
CA ARG A 73 20.17 7.15 7.89
C ARG A 73 20.97 5.85 7.95
N HIS A 74 20.36 4.75 8.38
CA HIS A 74 21.03 3.44 8.44
C HIS A 74 21.34 2.87 7.05
N THR A 75 20.66 3.33 5.99
CA THR A 75 20.87 2.88 4.61
C THR A 75 22.29 3.15 4.12
N GLY A 76 22.84 4.33 4.41
CA GLY A 76 24.23 4.67 4.04
C GLY A 76 25.25 3.76 4.74
N VAL A 77 25.08 3.54 6.04
CA VAL A 77 25.94 2.65 6.84
C VAL A 77 25.85 1.19 6.34
N LEU A 78 24.64 0.74 5.99
CA LEU A 78 24.41 -0.59 5.42
C LEU A 78 25.07 -0.74 4.05
N MET A 79 24.97 0.27 3.19
CA MET A 79 25.61 0.28 1.87
C MET A 79 27.13 0.26 1.97
N GLU A 80 27.72 1.05 2.86
CA GLU A 80 29.17 1.06 3.09
C GLU A 80 29.70 -0.31 3.56
N GLU A 81 29.01 -0.97 4.49
CA GLU A 81 29.38 -2.33 4.93
C GLU A 81 29.12 -3.41 3.87
N TRP A 82 28.14 -3.20 2.98
CA TRP A 82 27.86 -4.10 1.86
C TRP A 82 28.95 -4.05 0.80
N VAL A 83 29.44 -2.85 0.47
CA VAL A 83 30.49 -2.61 -0.53
C VAL A 83 31.86 -3.11 -0.07
N ARG A 84 32.12 -3.20 1.23
CA ARG A 84 33.39 -3.73 1.76
C ARG A 84 33.59 -5.21 1.35
N PRO A 85 34.79 -5.58 0.86
CA PRO A 85 35.09 -6.95 0.44
C PRO A 85 34.98 -7.94 1.62
N LEU A 86 34.62 -9.19 1.28
CA LEU A 86 34.50 -10.30 2.23
C LEU A 86 35.81 -10.44 3.02
N GLY A 87 35.74 -10.27 4.36
CA GLY A 87 36.91 -10.29 5.25
C GLY A 87 37.34 -8.92 5.81
N LYS A 88 36.87 -7.79 5.23
CA LYS A 88 37.10 -6.43 5.76
C LYS A 88 35.87 -5.79 6.42
N ARG A 89 34.81 -6.57 6.64
CA ARG A 89 33.60 -6.10 7.33
C ARG A 89 33.89 -5.91 8.80
N THR A 90 33.59 -4.73 9.33
CA THR A 90 33.89 -4.38 10.72
C THR A 90 32.74 -4.73 11.66
N LYS A 91 31.56 -4.94 11.12
CA LYS A 91 30.34 -5.26 11.87
C LYS A 91 30.01 -6.74 11.76
N ASN A 92 29.58 -7.32 12.88
CA ASN A 92 29.11 -8.69 12.95
C ASN A 92 27.88 -8.85 12.01
N PRO A 93 27.84 -9.85 11.12
CA PRO A 93 26.74 -10.05 10.17
C PRO A 93 25.36 -10.14 10.83
N ALA A 94 25.27 -10.64 12.07
CA ALA A 94 24.02 -10.67 12.82
C ALA A 94 23.47 -9.26 13.11
N VAL A 95 24.34 -8.32 13.48
CA VAL A 95 23.99 -6.93 13.78
C VAL A 95 23.55 -6.21 12.50
N VAL A 96 24.23 -6.47 11.38
CA VAL A 96 23.86 -5.91 10.06
C VAL A 96 22.48 -6.39 9.62
N LYS A 97 22.18 -7.69 9.78
CA LYS A 97 20.86 -8.25 9.47
C LYS A 97 19.77 -7.66 10.35
N PHE A 98 20.04 -7.48 11.65
CA PHE A 98 19.10 -6.85 12.58
C PHE A 98 18.80 -5.39 12.20
N LEU A 99 19.84 -4.60 11.90
CA LEU A 99 19.70 -3.21 11.44
C LEU A 99 18.89 -3.13 10.14
N LEU A 100 19.17 -4.01 9.17
CA LEU A 100 18.42 -4.10 7.92
C LEU A 100 16.95 -4.45 8.17
N SER A 101 16.66 -5.43 9.01
CA SER A 101 15.29 -5.83 9.37
C SER A 101 14.51 -4.68 10.02
N SER A 102 15.13 -4.01 11.01
CA SER A 102 14.54 -2.85 11.69
C SER A 102 14.26 -1.69 10.71
N MET A 103 15.18 -1.41 9.79
CA MET A 103 15.04 -0.40 8.75
C MET A 103 13.89 -0.71 7.80
N LEU A 104 13.82 -1.96 7.31
CA LEU A 104 12.76 -2.42 6.42
C LEU A 104 11.39 -2.33 7.10
N GLN A 105 11.27 -2.83 8.33
CA GLN A 105 10.02 -2.81 9.09
C GLN A 105 9.45 -1.38 9.22
N ARG A 106 10.30 -0.39 9.49
CA ARG A 106 9.89 1.03 9.57
C ARG A 106 9.47 1.58 8.20
N SER A 107 10.22 1.25 7.15
CA SER A 107 9.97 1.73 5.79
C SER A 107 8.69 1.16 5.18
N PHE A 108 8.22 0.00 5.66
CA PHE A 108 6.95 -0.60 5.24
C PHE A 108 5.72 0.13 5.77
N LEU A 109 5.82 1.00 6.77
CA LEU A 109 4.66 1.65 7.38
C LEU A 109 3.81 2.43 6.35
N ALA A 110 4.41 3.34 5.60
CA ALA A 110 3.70 4.15 4.60
C ALA A 110 3.09 3.33 3.44
N PRO A 111 3.81 2.35 2.85
CA PRO A 111 3.23 1.38 1.90
C PRO A 111 2.00 0.65 2.45
N MET A 112 2.06 0.15 3.68
CA MET A 112 0.97 -0.60 4.30
C MET A 112 -0.26 0.28 4.52
N VAL A 113 -0.06 1.53 4.94
CA VAL A 113 -1.13 2.52 5.06
C VAL A 113 -1.79 2.81 3.71
N TRP A 114 -1.02 2.95 2.63
CA TRP A 114 -1.57 3.15 1.29
C TRP A 114 -2.44 1.97 0.84
N ILE A 115 -1.91 0.74 0.93
CA ILE A 115 -2.64 -0.48 0.57
C ILE A 115 -3.93 -0.56 1.37
N LEU A 116 -3.87 -0.30 2.68
CA LEU A 116 -5.04 -0.33 3.53
C LEU A 116 -6.11 0.68 3.09
N MET A 117 -5.72 1.93 2.81
CA MET A 117 -6.65 2.96 2.32
C MET A 117 -7.31 2.54 1.00
N THR A 118 -6.52 1.98 0.07
CA THR A 118 -7.05 1.51 -1.22
C THR A 118 -8.07 0.37 -1.07
N LEU A 119 -7.83 -0.55 -0.12
CA LEU A 119 -8.72 -1.69 0.15
C LEU A 119 -10.00 -1.26 0.88
N LEU A 120 -9.91 -0.33 1.84
CA LEU A 120 -11.08 0.12 2.60
C LEU A 120 -12.02 1.02 1.77
N ASP A 121 -11.48 1.89 0.91
CA ASP A 121 -12.30 2.68 -0.04
C ASP A 121 -12.92 1.78 -1.13
N GLY A 122 -12.16 0.77 -1.57
CA GLY A 122 -12.59 -0.28 -2.47
C GLY A 122 -12.77 0.15 -3.93
N LYS A 123 -12.56 1.42 -4.29
CA LYS A 123 -12.71 1.90 -5.69
C LYS A 123 -11.76 1.20 -6.66
N CYS A 124 -10.48 1.09 -6.28
CA CYS A 124 -9.47 0.37 -7.04
C CYS A 124 -9.83 -1.12 -7.17
N PHE A 125 -10.26 -1.74 -6.06
CA PHE A 125 -10.65 -3.15 -6.05
C PHE A 125 -11.88 -3.43 -6.95
N ILE A 126 -12.90 -2.56 -6.91
CA ILE A 126 -14.05 -2.64 -7.82
C ILE A 126 -13.59 -2.53 -9.27
N CYS A 127 -12.76 -1.54 -9.62
CA CYS A 127 -12.27 -1.38 -10.98
C CYS A 127 -11.45 -2.59 -11.46
N ALA A 128 -10.62 -3.19 -10.60
CA ALA A 128 -9.80 -4.34 -10.96
C ALA A 128 -10.58 -5.66 -11.09
N PHE A 129 -11.57 -5.89 -10.21
CA PHE A 129 -12.19 -7.20 -10.02
C PHE A 129 -13.66 -7.28 -10.43
N SER A 130 -14.31 -6.18 -10.87
CA SER A 130 -15.72 -6.22 -11.29
C SER A 130 -16.00 -7.27 -12.37
N MET A 131 -15.05 -7.49 -13.29
CA MET A 131 -15.19 -8.46 -14.38
C MET A 131 -14.97 -9.92 -13.97
N ASN A 132 -14.36 -10.17 -12.81
CA ASN A 132 -14.05 -11.53 -12.36
C ASN A 132 -15.19 -12.16 -11.53
N VAL A 133 -16.23 -11.39 -11.21
CA VAL A 133 -17.39 -11.88 -10.45
C VAL A 133 -18.41 -12.48 -11.41
N ASP A 134 -18.93 -13.66 -11.09
CA ASP A 134 -20.00 -14.28 -11.88
C ASP A 134 -21.30 -13.45 -11.72
N PRO A 135 -21.84 -12.86 -12.80
CA PRO A 135 -23.04 -12.04 -12.73
C PRO A 135 -24.30 -12.83 -12.36
N LYS A 136 -24.31 -14.18 -12.49
CA LYS A 136 -25.47 -15.04 -12.19
C LYS A 136 -25.98 -14.92 -10.76
N TYR A 137 -25.13 -14.49 -9.82
CA TYR A 137 -25.52 -14.28 -8.42
C TYR A 137 -26.36 -13.01 -8.20
N PHE A 138 -26.54 -12.16 -9.23
CA PHE A 138 -27.24 -10.89 -9.11
C PHE A 138 -28.48 -10.86 -10.01
N THR A 139 -29.54 -10.19 -9.52
CA THR A 139 -30.77 -9.98 -10.28
C THR A 139 -30.68 -8.74 -11.17
N GLY A 140 -31.44 -8.73 -12.27
CA GLY A 140 -31.47 -7.59 -13.20
C GLY A 140 -30.29 -7.53 -14.18
N ILE A 141 -29.69 -8.69 -14.51
CA ILE A 141 -28.67 -8.81 -15.56
C ILE A 141 -29.30 -8.44 -16.91
N PRO A 142 -28.68 -7.58 -17.73
CA PRO A 142 -29.13 -7.32 -19.08
C PRO A 142 -29.06 -8.60 -19.93
N ASN A 143 -30.13 -8.91 -20.67
CA ASN A 143 -30.21 -10.10 -21.52
C ASN A 143 -29.20 -9.96 -22.67
N SER A 144 -27.99 -10.48 -22.49
CA SER A 144 -26.83 -10.21 -23.35
C SER A 144 -25.93 -11.44 -23.50
N THR A 145 -25.20 -11.51 -24.60
CA THR A 145 -24.19 -12.56 -24.85
C THR A 145 -23.00 -12.39 -23.91
N GLY A 146 -22.23 -13.47 -23.67
CA GLY A 146 -21.12 -13.44 -22.71
C GLY A 146 -20.06 -12.36 -22.98
N LEU A 147 -19.79 -12.01 -24.25
CA LEU A 147 -18.85 -10.94 -24.60
C LEU A 147 -19.41 -9.54 -24.28
N GLU A 148 -20.70 -9.32 -24.49
CA GLU A 148 -21.39 -8.08 -24.12
C GLU A 148 -21.48 -7.95 -22.59
N LEU A 149 -21.64 -9.08 -21.89
CA LEU A 149 -21.62 -9.15 -20.43
C LEU A 149 -20.28 -8.71 -19.84
N ILE A 150 -19.15 -9.12 -20.42
CA ILE A 150 -17.81 -8.66 -19.99
C ILE A 150 -17.69 -7.13 -20.15
N LYS A 151 -18.18 -6.56 -21.26
CA LYS A 151 -18.17 -5.10 -21.48
C LYS A 151 -19.05 -4.37 -20.47
N ILE A 152 -20.21 -4.94 -20.12
CA ILE A 152 -21.10 -4.41 -19.08
C ILE A 152 -20.40 -4.45 -17.71
N MET A 153 -19.73 -5.56 -17.39
CA MET A 153 -19.01 -5.72 -16.12
C MET A 153 -17.80 -4.79 -15.99
N ALA A 154 -17.13 -4.47 -17.10
CA ALA A 154 -16.05 -3.46 -17.15
C ALA A 154 -16.55 -2.04 -16.83
N LYS A 155 -17.84 -1.76 -17.10
CA LYS A 155 -18.48 -0.46 -16.89
C LYS A 155 -19.16 -0.29 -15.54
N VAL A 156 -19.29 -1.36 -14.74
CA VAL A 156 -19.81 -1.30 -13.36
C VAL A 156 -19.19 -0.19 -12.49
N PRO A 157 -17.86 0.05 -12.50
CA PRO A 157 -17.26 1.16 -11.75
C PRO A 157 -17.65 2.56 -12.24
N CYS A 158 -18.15 2.69 -13.48
CA CYS A 158 -18.59 3.96 -14.06
C CYS A 158 -20.06 4.26 -13.72
N LYS A 159 -20.34 5.49 -13.26
CA LYS A 159 -21.68 5.89 -12.77
C LYS A 159 -22.70 6.17 -13.88
N GLU A 160 -22.27 6.38 -15.13
CA GLU A 160 -23.05 7.12 -16.14
C GLU A 160 -23.37 6.35 -17.43
N ASP A 161 -23.33 5.02 -17.43
CA ASP A 161 -23.80 4.27 -18.60
C ASP A 161 -25.33 4.13 -18.60
N VAL A 162 -25.95 4.50 -19.73
CA VAL A 162 -27.40 4.39 -20.00
C VAL A 162 -27.95 2.99 -19.71
N ILE A 163 -27.08 1.99 -19.84
CA ILE A 163 -27.31 0.56 -19.57
C ILE A 163 -27.81 0.32 -18.13
N PHE A 164 -27.40 1.14 -17.16
CA PHE A 164 -27.71 0.93 -15.73
C PHE A 164 -28.86 1.78 -15.20
N LYS A 165 -29.51 2.60 -16.04
CA LYS A 165 -30.52 3.59 -15.60
C LYS A 165 -31.72 2.96 -14.87
N ASN A 166 -32.05 1.70 -15.17
CA ASN A 166 -33.20 0.98 -14.61
C ASN A 166 -32.86 -0.28 -13.79
N SER A 167 -31.57 -0.58 -13.57
CA SER A 167 -31.15 -1.83 -12.92
C SER A 167 -30.46 -1.61 -11.57
N SER A 168 -30.84 -2.37 -10.54
CA SER A 168 -30.11 -2.44 -9.26
C SER A 168 -28.80 -3.23 -9.36
N PHE A 169 -28.58 -3.94 -10.47
CA PHE A 169 -27.43 -4.81 -10.74
C PHE A 169 -26.08 -4.15 -10.43
N ARG A 170 -25.81 -2.96 -10.99
CA ARG A 170 -24.55 -2.23 -10.75
C ARG A 170 -24.29 -1.99 -9.26
N LYS A 171 -25.32 -1.53 -8.53
CA LYS A 171 -25.23 -1.24 -7.09
C LYS A 171 -24.96 -2.54 -6.32
N ALA A 172 -25.59 -3.65 -6.71
CA ALA A 172 -25.41 -4.95 -6.06
C ALA A 172 -23.98 -5.49 -6.26
N VAL A 173 -23.48 -5.52 -7.50
CA VAL A 173 -22.11 -5.96 -7.82
C VAL A 173 -21.09 -5.07 -7.12
N SER A 174 -21.25 -3.74 -7.20
CA SER A 174 -20.34 -2.80 -6.54
C SER A 174 -20.31 -2.99 -5.02
N ARG A 175 -21.46 -3.22 -4.37
CA ARG A 175 -21.53 -3.50 -2.93
C ARG A 175 -20.86 -4.83 -2.57
N TYR A 176 -21.11 -5.88 -3.35
CA TYR A 176 -20.49 -7.19 -3.13
C TYR A 176 -18.96 -7.12 -3.22
N VAL A 177 -18.44 -6.53 -4.31
CA VAL A 177 -16.99 -6.39 -4.52
C VAL A 177 -16.36 -5.47 -3.48
N ARG A 178 -17.05 -4.39 -3.08
CA ARG A 178 -16.58 -3.51 -1.99
C ARG A 178 -16.52 -4.24 -0.65
N CYS A 179 -17.53 -5.04 -0.32
CA CYS A 179 -17.53 -5.84 0.90
C CYS A 179 -16.33 -6.79 0.92
N TYR A 180 -16.08 -7.49 -0.19
CA TYR A 180 -14.91 -8.35 -0.33
C TYR A 180 -13.60 -7.57 -0.17
N SER A 181 -13.49 -6.37 -0.75
CA SER A 181 -12.33 -5.48 -0.57
C SER A 181 -12.13 -5.09 0.90
N GLN A 182 -13.20 -4.74 1.61
CA GLN A 182 -13.15 -4.35 3.02
C GLN A 182 -12.74 -5.52 3.92
N VAL A 183 -13.25 -6.73 3.67
CA VAL A 183 -12.82 -7.94 4.38
C VAL A 183 -11.31 -8.14 4.21
N ASN A 184 -10.79 -8.06 2.97
CA ASN A 184 -9.35 -8.13 2.73
C ASN A 184 -8.58 -7.01 3.46
N GLY A 185 -9.11 -5.80 3.49
CA GLY A 185 -8.55 -4.68 4.25
C GLY A 185 -8.45 -4.97 5.75
N PHE A 186 -9.53 -5.45 6.38
CA PHE A 186 -9.51 -5.81 7.80
C PHE A 186 -8.63 -7.02 8.11
N SER A 187 -8.61 -8.03 7.24
CA SER A 187 -7.67 -9.16 7.36
C SER A 187 -6.22 -8.69 7.30
N HIS A 188 -5.91 -7.71 6.44
CA HIS A 188 -4.60 -7.11 6.35
C HIS A 188 -4.24 -6.32 7.63
N ILE A 189 -5.17 -5.53 8.19
CA ILE A 189 -4.97 -4.86 9.50
C ILE A 189 -4.64 -5.88 10.58
N PHE A 190 -5.42 -6.95 10.68
CA PHE A 190 -5.22 -8.00 11.68
C PHE A 190 -3.82 -8.60 11.56
N TRP A 191 -3.37 -8.93 10.35
CA TRP A 191 -2.03 -9.43 10.10
C TRP A 191 -0.95 -8.43 10.51
N CYS A 192 -1.12 -7.14 10.19
CA CYS A 192 -0.19 -6.09 10.59
C CYS A 192 -0.02 -6.04 12.11
N ILE A 193 -1.13 -5.96 12.84
CA ILE A 193 -1.14 -5.88 14.29
C ILE A 193 -0.48 -7.13 14.89
N PHE A 194 -0.86 -8.32 14.40
CA PHE A 194 -0.28 -9.57 14.84
C PHE A 194 1.24 -9.60 14.63
N SER A 195 1.72 -9.20 13.43
CA SER A 195 3.15 -9.14 13.14
C SER A 195 3.90 -8.17 14.06
N ILE A 196 3.35 -6.99 14.31
CA ILE A 196 3.95 -6.00 15.22
C ILE A 196 4.00 -6.56 16.65
N LEU A 197 2.91 -7.17 17.13
CA LEU A 197 2.86 -7.75 18.47
C LEU A 197 3.90 -8.86 18.63
N THR A 198 4.00 -9.78 17.66
CA THR A 198 5.03 -10.84 17.70
C THR A 198 6.44 -10.28 17.69
N LEU A 199 6.70 -9.22 16.92
CA LEU A 199 8.01 -8.58 16.87
C LEU A 199 8.34 -7.85 18.17
N SER A 200 7.36 -7.23 18.83
CA SER A 200 7.54 -6.61 20.14
C SER A 200 7.83 -7.65 21.22
N LEU A 201 7.13 -8.78 21.23
CA LEU A 201 7.35 -9.88 22.18
C LEU A 201 8.71 -10.56 22.01
N VAL A 202 9.21 -10.68 20.78
CA VAL A 202 10.54 -11.28 20.50
C VAL A 202 11.68 -10.30 20.80
N LYS A 203 11.40 -8.99 20.87
CA LYS A 203 12.41 -7.95 21.07
C LYS A 203 12.68 -7.62 22.54
N GLU A 204 11.86 -8.07 23.48
CA GLU A 204 12.17 -8.00 24.92
C GLU A 204 12.94 -9.27 25.36
N PRO A 205 14.22 -9.13 25.78
CA PRO A 205 14.87 -10.11 26.65
C PRO A 205 14.56 -9.86 28.14
#